data_AF-A0A2L0FA25-F1
#
_entry.id   AF-A0A2L0FA25-F1
#
_cell.length_a   1.000
_cell.length_b   1.000
_cell.length_c   1.000
_cell.angle_alpha   90.00
_cell.angle_beta   90.00
_cell.angle_gamma   90.00
#
_symmetry.space_group_name_H-M   'P 1'
#
loop_
_entity.id
_entity.type
_entity.pdbx_description
1 polymer ?
#
loop_
_entity_poly.entity_id
_entity_poly.type
_entity_poly.pdbx_seq_one_letter_code
_entity_poly.pdbx_strand_id
1 'polypeptide(L)'
;MDSNSANFEGLWRQLSRMERVGWLTAAYVRWFACASLWPTRPSGEVIELDGRWIDGLESFFCAIGEAVNGAAGYFGKSLNGLADCAAGGFGIIPPWTLRWHYSKLARDALGYEETLRYEREQYDAEEFPDEEARLAAKQRLDDLLARRGPTLFDTIVSILQERGVVVELL
;
A
#
# COMPACT_ATOMS: atom_id res chain seq x y z
N MET A 1 7.16 30.29 21.30
CA MET A 1 6.79 30.61 19.90
C MET A 1 6.13 29.36 19.37
N ASP A 2 4.81 29.32 19.48
CA ASP A 2 4.03 28.17 19.04
C ASP A 2 3.97 28.21 17.52
N SER A 3 4.80 27.39 16.88
CA SER A 3 4.70 27.11 15.46
C SER A 3 3.37 26.41 15.24
N ASN A 4 2.39 27.19 14.79
CA ASN A 4 1.18 26.72 14.15
C ASN A 4 1.57 25.97 12.85
N SER A 5 2.15 24.78 12.99
CA SER A 5 2.36 23.88 11.86
C SER A 5 0.99 23.31 11.51
N ALA A 6 0.42 23.73 10.39
CA ALA A 6 -0.75 23.05 9.84
C ALA A 6 -0.43 21.55 9.80
N ASN A 7 -1.23 20.74 10.50
CA ASN A 7 -1.08 19.30 10.42
C ASN A 7 -1.57 18.85 9.04
N PHE A 8 -0.64 18.52 8.15
CA PHE A 8 -0.94 18.05 6.79
C PHE A 8 -1.21 16.54 6.72
N GLU A 9 -1.23 15.85 7.86
CA GLU A 9 -1.58 14.43 7.94
C GLU A 9 -3.03 14.19 7.53
N GLY A 10 -3.24 13.11 6.78
CA GLY A 10 -4.57 12.60 6.47
C GLY A 10 -5.35 13.43 5.44
N LEU A 11 -4.73 14.37 4.74
CA LEU A 11 -5.40 15.13 3.68
C LEU A 11 -5.96 14.21 2.56
N TRP A 12 -5.28 13.09 2.30
CA TRP A 12 -5.71 12.08 1.34
C TRP A 12 -7.05 11.39 1.73
N ARG A 13 -7.47 11.47 3.00
CA ARG A 13 -8.68 10.78 3.50
C ARG A 13 -9.96 11.31 2.87
N GLN A 14 -9.99 12.61 2.56
CA GLN A 14 -11.15 13.28 1.95
C GLN A 14 -11.18 13.16 0.41
N LEU A 15 -10.09 12.66 -0.19
CA LEU A 15 -9.98 12.51 -1.63
C LEU A 15 -10.74 11.28 -2.10
N SER A 16 -11.34 11.38 -3.29
CA SER A 16 -11.85 10.23 -4.02
C SER A 16 -10.71 9.28 -4.41
N ARG A 17 -11.07 8.05 -4.80
CA ARG A 17 -10.10 7.05 -5.30
C ARG A 17 -9.18 7.62 -6.40
N MET A 18 -9.76 8.29 -7.40
CA MET A 18 -8.99 8.85 -8.52
C MET A 18 -8.05 9.99 -8.07
N GLU A 19 -8.51 10.83 -7.15
CA GLU A 19 -7.67 11.88 -6.57
C GLU A 19 -6.54 11.30 -5.72
N ARG A 20 -6.75 10.17 -5.04
CA ARG A 20 -5.68 9.43 -4.34
C ARG A 20 -4.63 8.87 -5.30
N VAL A 21 -5.01 8.45 -6.52
CA VAL A 21 -4.02 8.11 -7.56
C VAL A 21 -3.13 9.32 -7.91
N GLY A 22 -3.74 10.51 -8.03
CA GLY A 22 -3.01 11.76 -8.20
C GLY A 22 -2.10 12.09 -7.03
N TRP A 23 -2.59 11.92 -5.80
CA TRP A 23 -1.81 12.08 -4.57
C TRP A 23 -0.59 11.16 -4.52
N LEU A 24 -0.77 9.87 -4.81
CA LEU A 24 0.32 8.89 -4.86
C LEU A 24 1.35 9.22 -5.94
N THR A 25 0.90 9.73 -7.09
CA THR A 25 1.79 10.20 -8.15
C THR A 25 2.62 11.40 -7.69
N ALA A 26 2.00 12.36 -7.02
CA ALA A 26 2.71 13.50 -6.45
C ALA A 26 3.72 13.08 -5.36
N ALA A 27 3.33 12.17 -4.45
CA ALA A 27 4.21 11.63 -3.43
C ALA A 27 5.42 10.90 -4.06
N TYR A 28 5.18 10.08 -5.10
CA TYR A 28 6.22 9.41 -5.87
C TYR A 28 7.20 10.42 -6.51
N VAL A 29 6.70 11.39 -7.27
CA VAL A 29 7.54 12.39 -7.95
C VAL A 29 8.35 13.17 -6.93
N ARG A 30 7.73 13.58 -5.82
CA ARG A 30 8.40 14.30 -4.74
C ARG A 30 9.48 13.46 -4.07
N TRP A 31 9.25 12.16 -3.84
CA TRP A 31 10.26 11.26 -3.30
C TRP A 31 11.49 11.24 -4.19
N PHE A 32 11.34 10.97 -5.50
CA PHE A 32 12.49 10.88 -6.40
C PHE A 32 13.16 12.23 -6.71
N ALA A 33 12.44 13.35 -6.62
CA ALA A 33 13.02 14.67 -6.77
C ALA A 33 13.77 15.15 -5.52
N CYS A 34 13.35 14.72 -4.33
CA CYS A 34 13.77 15.32 -3.06
C CYS A 34 13.98 14.29 -1.93
N ALA A 35 14.39 13.06 -2.24
CA ALA A 35 14.55 11.99 -1.25
C ALA A 35 15.46 12.40 -0.07
N SER A 36 16.49 13.20 -0.33
CA SER A 36 17.41 13.70 0.69
C SER A 36 16.79 14.66 1.72
N LEU A 37 15.58 15.17 1.47
CA LEU A 37 14.86 16.03 2.40
C LEU A 37 14.05 15.23 3.43
N TRP A 38 13.89 13.93 3.23
CA TRP A 38 13.17 13.06 4.16
C TRP A 38 14.14 12.37 5.12
N PRO A 39 13.94 12.49 6.44
CA PRO A 39 14.76 11.77 7.40
C PRO A 39 14.54 10.27 7.24
N THR A 40 15.63 9.51 7.18
CA THR A 40 15.58 8.05 7.21
C THR A 40 15.37 7.58 8.64
N ARG A 41 14.31 6.81 8.88
CA ARG A 41 14.07 6.17 10.17
C ARG A 41 15.08 5.05 10.43
N PRO A 42 15.58 4.93 11.67
CA PRO A 42 16.55 3.90 12.04
C PRO A 42 15.93 2.49 12.02
N SER A 43 16.80 1.49 12.04
CA SER A 43 16.41 0.08 12.18
C SER A 43 15.77 -0.20 13.54
N GLY A 44 14.82 -1.13 13.58
CA GLY A 44 14.07 -1.52 14.77
C GLY A 44 12.90 -0.61 15.12
N GLU A 45 12.60 0.39 14.28
CA GLU A 45 11.43 1.25 14.45
C GLU A 45 10.11 0.48 14.35
N VAL A 46 9.12 0.98 15.09
CA VAL A 46 7.73 0.55 14.98
C VAL A 46 6.93 1.62 14.27
N ILE A 47 6.34 1.26 13.14
CA ILE A 47 5.47 2.10 12.34
C ILE A 47 4.02 1.79 12.70
N GLU A 48 3.28 2.84 13.06
CA GLU A 48 1.87 2.75 13.42
C GLU A 48 1.01 3.10 12.20
N LEU A 49 0.15 2.17 11.76
CA LEU A 49 -0.74 2.32 10.61
C LEU A 49 -2.20 2.26 11.06
N ASP A 50 -2.97 3.31 10.77
CA ASP A 50 -4.40 3.39 11.11
C ASP A 50 -5.29 2.85 9.98
N GLY A 51 -5.78 1.62 10.16
CA GLY A 51 -6.62 0.91 9.19
C GLY A 51 -8.03 1.45 9.04
N ARG A 52 -8.51 2.37 9.89
CA ARG A 52 -9.88 2.94 9.77
C ARG A 52 -10.12 3.70 8.47
N TRP A 53 -9.05 4.22 7.89
CA TRP A 53 -9.10 5.06 6.69
C TRP A 53 -8.77 4.29 5.41
N ILE A 54 -8.57 2.98 5.51
CA ILE A 54 -8.30 2.10 4.38
C ILE A 54 -9.63 1.55 3.89
N ASP A 55 -10.09 2.10 2.78
CA ASP A 55 -11.31 1.73 2.05
C ASP A 55 -11.01 1.01 0.73
N GLY A 56 -9.73 0.78 0.42
CA GLY A 56 -9.26 0.14 -0.81
C GLY A 56 -7.74 0.22 -0.95
N LEU A 57 -7.23 -0.22 -2.10
CA LEU A 57 -5.79 -0.35 -2.34
C LEU A 57 -5.07 1.01 -2.41
N GLU A 58 -5.70 2.02 -3.01
CA GLU A 58 -5.13 3.36 -3.12
C GLU A 58 -5.02 4.06 -1.76
N SER A 59 -6.03 3.92 -0.89
CA SER A 59 -5.97 4.46 0.47
C SER A 59 -4.97 3.72 1.34
N PHE A 60 -4.78 2.41 1.15
CA PHE A 60 -3.67 1.67 1.78
C PHE A 60 -2.31 2.30 1.44
N PHE A 61 -2.03 2.55 0.16
CA PHE A 61 -0.75 3.16 -0.24
C PHE A 61 -0.56 4.57 0.31
N CYS A 62 -1.63 5.37 0.36
CA CYS A 62 -1.59 6.68 1.02
C CYS A 62 -1.27 6.55 2.52
N ALA A 63 -1.93 5.62 3.21
CA ALA A 63 -1.79 5.42 4.64
C ALA A 63 -0.39 4.92 5.02
N ILE A 64 0.16 3.92 4.32
CA ILE A 64 1.51 3.41 4.61
C ILE A 64 2.60 4.42 4.23
N GLY A 65 2.43 5.13 3.11
CA GLY A 65 3.30 6.22 2.70
C GLY A 65 3.40 7.30 3.78
N GLU A 66 2.25 7.69 4.33
CA GLU A 66 2.18 8.68 5.40
C GLU A 66 2.72 8.16 6.74
N ALA A 67 2.44 6.90 7.09
CA ALA A 67 2.90 6.30 8.33
C ALA A 67 4.43 6.18 8.39
N VAL A 68 5.06 5.73 7.29
CA VAL A 68 6.52 5.58 7.21
C VAL A 68 7.19 6.94 7.03
N ASN A 69 6.74 7.70 6.03
CA ASN A 69 7.45 8.87 5.54
C ASN A 69 6.71 10.17 5.83
N GLY A 70 5.80 10.25 6.80
CA GLY A 70 5.14 11.50 7.19
C GLY A 70 4.17 12.05 6.13
N ALA A 71 3.60 13.24 6.37
CA ALA A 71 2.55 13.81 5.52
C ALA A 71 2.92 13.84 4.02
N ALA A 72 2.04 13.26 3.18
CA ALA A 72 2.29 13.05 1.75
C ALA A 72 3.56 12.23 1.42
N GLY A 73 3.93 11.31 2.32
CA GLY A 73 5.03 10.38 2.16
C GLY A 73 4.75 9.30 1.13
N TYR A 74 5.80 8.78 0.51
CA TYR A 74 5.76 7.71 -0.48
C TYR A 74 6.30 6.42 0.10
N PHE A 75 5.56 5.31 -0.03
CA PHE A 75 6.04 3.97 0.32
C PHE A 75 5.42 2.92 -0.60
N GLY A 76 5.51 3.19 -1.91
CA GLY A 76 4.89 2.39 -2.96
C GLY A 76 3.55 2.96 -3.45
N LYS A 77 3.25 2.69 -4.73
CA LYS A 77 1.93 2.95 -5.37
C LYS A 77 1.41 1.74 -6.15
N SER A 78 2.03 0.58 -5.90
CA SER A 78 1.72 -0.73 -6.49
C SER A 78 2.28 -1.81 -5.56
N LEU A 79 1.86 -3.06 -5.73
CA LEU A 79 2.36 -4.18 -4.91
C LEU A 79 3.87 -4.40 -5.07
N ASN A 80 4.39 -4.28 -6.29
CA ASN A 80 5.85 -4.32 -6.53
C ASN A 80 6.56 -3.13 -5.89
N GLY A 81 5.99 -1.92 -6.02
CA GLY A 81 6.57 -0.73 -5.38
C GLY A 81 6.58 -0.82 -3.85
N LEU A 82 5.58 -1.45 -3.24
CA LEU A 82 5.57 -1.76 -1.81
C LEU A 82 6.70 -2.74 -1.45
N ALA A 83 6.86 -3.81 -2.23
CA ALA A 83 7.91 -4.81 -2.01
C ALA A 83 9.31 -4.18 -2.10
N ASP A 84 9.53 -3.29 -3.05
CA ASP A 84 10.79 -2.53 -3.20
C ASP A 84 11.01 -1.60 -2.00
N CYS A 85 9.98 -0.87 -1.58
CA CYS A 85 10.08 0.04 -0.45
C CYS A 85 10.37 -0.69 0.87
N ALA A 86 9.69 -1.83 1.10
CA ALA A 86 9.85 -2.64 2.30
C ALA A 86 11.25 -3.26 2.44
N ALA A 87 11.96 -3.49 1.33
CA ALA A 87 13.33 -3.97 1.31
C ALA A 87 14.37 -2.92 1.79
N GLY A 88 13.96 -1.67 1.99
CA GLY A 88 14.79 -0.57 2.48
C GLY A 88 15.22 0.42 1.40
N GLY A 89 15.79 1.55 1.82
CA GLY A 89 16.17 2.66 0.93
C GLY A 89 15.06 3.67 0.64
N PHE A 90 13.86 3.45 1.21
CA PHE A 90 12.67 4.28 1.02
C PHE A 90 12.17 4.89 2.33
N GLY A 91 13.11 5.40 3.14
CA GLY A 91 12.81 6.17 4.35
C GLY A 91 12.74 5.38 5.67
N ILE A 92 12.94 4.06 5.62
CA ILE A 92 13.16 3.23 6.79
C ILE A 92 14.23 2.17 6.50
N ILE A 93 15.06 1.89 7.51
CA ILE A 93 16.12 0.87 7.43
C ILE A 93 15.58 -0.45 8.02
N PRO A 94 15.56 -1.56 7.28
CA PRO A 94 15.19 -2.87 7.84
C PRO A 94 16.17 -3.39 8.90
N PRO A 95 15.74 -4.31 9.80
CA PRO A 95 14.35 -4.73 10.04
C PRO A 95 13.51 -3.64 10.73
N TRP A 96 12.19 -3.73 10.59
CA TRP A 96 11.21 -2.83 11.24
C TRP A 96 9.87 -3.55 11.47
N THR A 97 9.01 -2.96 12.29
CA THR A 97 7.70 -3.51 12.64
C THR A 97 6.58 -2.60 12.14
N LEU A 98 5.54 -3.17 11.54
CA LEU A 98 4.29 -2.50 11.22
C LEU A 98 3.21 -2.93 12.21
N ARG A 99 2.76 -2.00 13.06
CA ARG A 99 1.55 -2.16 13.88
C ARG A 99 0.35 -1.61 13.15
N TRP A 100 -0.52 -2.50 12.72
CA TRP A 100 -1.69 -2.18 11.92
C TRP A 100 -2.94 -2.16 12.81
N HIS A 101 -3.30 -0.96 13.27
CA HIS A 101 -4.51 -0.74 14.06
C HIS A 101 -5.76 -0.86 13.21
N TYR A 102 -6.84 -1.39 13.78
CA TYR A 102 -8.10 -1.59 13.08
C TYR A 102 -7.92 -2.42 11.80
N SER A 103 -6.97 -3.36 11.85
CA SER A 103 -6.60 -4.23 10.73
C SER A 103 -7.77 -5.02 10.18
N LYS A 104 -8.77 -5.33 11.02
CA LYS A 104 -10.01 -5.97 10.60
C LYS A 104 -10.81 -5.13 9.59
N LEU A 105 -10.91 -3.81 9.79
CA LEU A 105 -11.62 -2.92 8.86
C LEU A 105 -10.88 -2.87 7.52
N ALA A 106 -9.56 -2.74 7.56
CA ALA A 106 -8.74 -2.77 6.36
C ALA A 106 -8.80 -4.13 5.65
N ARG A 107 -8.90 -5.24 6.39
CA ARG A 107 -9.08 -6.59 5.83
C ARG A 107 -10.41 -6.73 5.10
N ASP A 108 -11.49 -6.20 5.66
CA ASP A 108 -12.79 -6.23 5.00
C ASP A 108 -12.76 -5.38 3.72
N ALA A 109 -12.15 -4.18 3.77
CA ALA A 109 -12.01 -3.28 2.62
C ALA A 109 -11.09 -3.84 1.51
N LEU A 110 -9.97 -4.48 1.87
CA LEU A 110 -9.01 -5.10 0.95
C LEU A 110 -9.38 -6.57 0.63
N GLY A 111 -10.62 -6.97 0.88
CA GLY A 111 -11.12 -8.32 0.70
C GLY A 111 -11.37 -8.71 -0.76
N TYR A 112 -12.19 -9.74 -0.98
CA TYR A 112 -12.43 -10.30 -2.32
C TYR A 112 -12.99 -9.31 -3.34
N GLU A 113 -13.85 -8.36 -2.94
CA GLU A 113 -14.43 -7.39 -3.87
C GLU A 113 -13.36 -6.46 -4.45
N GLU A 114 -12.51 -5.91 -3.57
CA GLU A 114 -11.40 -5.05 -3.95
C GLU A 114 -10.32 -5.82 -4.72
N THR A 115 -10.06 -7.07 -4.32
CA THR A 115 -9.13 -7.95 -5.01
C THR A 115 -9.61 -8.23 -6.43
N LEU A 116 -10.89 -8.55 -6.61
CA LEU A 116 -11.48 -8.79 -7.93
C LEU A 116 -11.45 -7.53 -8.80
N ARG A 117 -11.71 -6.36 -8.20
CA ARG A 117 -11.60 -5.07 -8.90
C ARG A 117 -10.19 -4.86 -9.43
N TYR A 118 -9.19 -4.99 -8.57
CA TYR A 118 -7.78 -4.85 -8.94
C TYR A 118 -7.37 -5.84 -10.03
N GLU A 119 -7.70 -7.11 -9.87
CA GLU A 119 -7.31 -8.17 -10.81
C GLU A 119 -8.00 -8.01 -12.17
N ARG A 120 -9.24 -7.51 -12.22
CA ARG A 120 -9.92 -7.15 -13.47
C ARG A 120 -9.23 -5.98 -14.16
N GLU A 121 -8.90 -4.94 -13.42
CA GLU A 121 -8.17 -3.79 -13.96
C GLU A 121 -6.80 -4.21 -14.52
N GLN A 122 -6.10 -5.15 -13.87
CA GLN A 122 -4.86 -5.73 -14.43
C GLN A 122 -5.15 -6.57 -15.68
N TYR A 123 -6.13 -7.47 -15.63
CA TYR A 123 -6.49 -8.32 -16.77
C TYR A 123 -6.86 -7.51 -18.02
N ASP A 124 -7.62 -6.42 -17.86
CA ASP A 124 -8.05 -5.56 -18.97
C ASP A 124 -6.89 -4.71 -19.54
N ALA A 125 -5.87 -4.43 -18.73
CA ALA A 125 -4.68 -3.68 -19.14
C ALA A 125 -3.54 -4.56 -19.68
N GLU A 126 -3.57 -5.87 -19.40
CA GLU A 126 -2.51 -6.81 -19.72
C GLU A 126 -2.51 -7.18 -21.21
N GLU A 127 -1.33 -7.14 -21.83
CA GLU A 127 -1.08 -7.77 -23.12
C GLU A 127 -0.54 -9.20 -22.89
N PHE A 128 -1.43 -10.20 -22.96
CA PHE A 128 -1.06 -11.58 -22.68
C PHE A 128 -0.07 -12.13 -23.72
N PRO A 129 1.05 -12.75 -23.29
CA PRO A 129 2.05 -13.29 -24.21
C PRO A 129 1.56 -14.50 -25.00
N ASP A 130 0.64 -15.28 -24.41
CA ASP A 130 0.01 -16.44 -25.03
C ASP A 130 -1.37 -16.72 -24.41
N GLU A 131 -2.06 -17.72 -24.98
CA GLU A 131 -3.39 -18.14 -24.54
C GLU A 131 -3.36 -18.82 -23.15
N GLU A 132 -2.25 -19.46 -22.78
CA GLU A 132 -2.10 -20.13 -21.48
C GLU A 132 -2.09 -19.11 -20.35
N ALA A 133 -1.31 -18.03 -20.49
CA ALA A 133 -1.26 -16.91 -19.57
C ALA A 133 -2.64 -16.25 -19.41
N ARG A 134 -3.36 -16.05 -20.52
CA ARG A 134 -4.71 -15.49 -20.51
C ARG A 134 -5.71 -16.38 -19.77
N LEU A 135 -5.66 -17.69 -19.98
CA LEU A 135 -6.52 -18.66 -19.29
C LEU A 135 -6.20 -18.72 -17.79
N ALA A 136 -4.92 -18.67 -17.41
CA ALA A 136 -4.51 -18.63 -16.01
C ALA A 136 -5.04 -17.36 -15.31
N ALA A 137 -4.93 -16.19 -15.94
CA ALA A 137 -5.46 -14.95 -15.41
C ALA A 137 -7.00 -14.97 -15.31
N LYS A 138 -7.69 -15.55 -16.30
CA LYS A 138 -9.13 -15.74 -16.23
C LYS A 138 -9.54 -16.69 -15.10
N GLN A 139 -8.83 -17.80 -14.92
CA GLN A 139 -9.07 -18.75 -13.82
C GLN A 139 -8.90 -18.07 -12.46
N ARG A 140 -7.91 -17.16 -12.32
CA ARG A 140 -7.73 -16.34 -11.12
C ARG A 140 -8.97 -15.48 -10.82
N LEU A 141 -9.58 -14.85 -11.83
CA LEU A 141 -10.83 -14.09 -11.64
C LEU A 141 -12.00 -14.99 -11.22
N ASP A 142 -12.11 -16.19 -11.80
CA ASP A 142 -13.16 -17.16 -11.46
C ASP A 142 -13.00 -17.68 -10.02
N ASP A 143 -11.77 -17.89 -9.57
CA ASP A 143 -11.49 -18.25 -8.18
C ASP A 143 -11.86 -17.13 -7.21
N LEU A 144 -11.56 -15.88 -7.55
CA LEU A 144 -11.94 -14.72 -6.73
C LEU A 144 -13.45 -14.53 -6.64
N LEU A 145 -14.19 -14.74 -7.75
CA LEU A 145 -15.65 -14.75 -7.76
C LEU A 145 -16.22 -15.84 -6.85
N ALA A 146 -15.56 -17.01 -6.81
CA ALA A 146 -15.89 -18.10 -5.91
C ALA A 146 -15.31 -17.93 -4.48
N ARG A 147 -14.70 -16.78 -4.18
CA ARG A 147 -14.06 -16.45 -2.90
C ARG A 147 -13.00 -17.49 -2.50
N ARG A 148 -12.12 -17.84 -3.44
CA ARG A 148 -10.97 -18.72 -3.25
C ARG A 148 -9.64 -18.00 -3.49
N GLY A 149 -8.62 -18.44 -2.76
CA GLY A 149 -7.26 -17.88 -2.85
C GLY A 149 -7.06 -16.63 -1.99
N PRO A 150 -5.87 -16.03 -2.05
CA PRO A 150 -5.52 -14.86 -1.24
C PRO A 150 -6.26 -13.61 -1.73
N THR A 151 -6.61 -12.74 -0.77
CA THR A 151 -7.08 -11.37 -1.02
C THR A 151 -5.91 -10.39 -1.10
N LEU A 152 -6.15 -9.15 -1.52
CA LEU A 152 -5.15 -8.08 -1.47
C LEU A 152 -4.61 -7.87 -0.06
N PHE A 153 -5.46 -7.97 0.97
CA PHE A 153 -4.98 -7.90 2.36
C PHE A 153 -3.92 -8.99 2.64
N ASP A 154 -4.21 -10.23 2.26
CA ASP A 154 -3.30 -11.36 2.47
C ASP A 154 -2.01 -11.18 1.66
N THR A 155 -2.12 -10.73 0.40
CA THR A 155 -0.98 -10.44 -0.48
C THR A 155 -0.09 -9.33 0.09
N ILE A 156 -0.67 -8.23 0.60
CA ILE A 156 0.07 -7.13 1.22
C ILE A 156 0.85 -7.63 2.45
N VAL A 157 0.19 -8.40 3.32
CA VAL A 157 0.85 -8.98 4.51
C VAL A 157 1.99 -9.91 4.09
N SER A 158 1.78 -10.77 3.08
CA SER A 158 2.84 -11.65 2.56
C SER A 158 4.03 -10.86 2.04
N ILE A 159 3.81 -9.84 1.21
CA ILE A 159 4.85 -8.98 0.66
C ILE A 159 5.70 -8.36 1.78
N LEU A 160 5.05 -7.81 2.80
CA LEU A 160 5.75 -7.18 3.93
C LEU A 160 6.59 -8.21 4.69
N GLN A 161 6.01 -9.37 5.02
CA GLN A 161 6.70 -10.42 5.77
C GLN A 161 7.88 -11.02 4.99
N GLU A 162 7.73 -11.24 3.68
CA GLU A 162 8.79 -11.71 2.79
C GLU A 162 9.96 -10.72 2.68
N ARG A 163 9.75 -9.45 3.03
CA ARG A 163 10.80 -8.41 3.09
C ARG A 163 11.32 -8.18 4.50
N GLY A 164 10.98 -9.06 5.44
CA GLY A 164 11.49 -9.02 6.82
C GLY A 164 10.79 -8.00 7.72
N VAL A 165 9.61 -7.50 7.31
CA VAL A 165 8.78 -6.64 8.15
C VAL A 165 7.95 -7.52 9.10
N VAL A 166 8.03 -7.24 10.40
CA VAL A 166 7.13 -7.86 11.37
C VAL A 166 5.78 -7.15 11.30
N VAL A 167 4.70 -7.88 11.01
CA VAL A 167 3.35 -7.30 10.91
C VAL A 167 2.51 -7.70 12.12
N GLU A 168 2.18 -6.73 12.96
CA GLU A 168 1.30 -6.87 14.13
C GLU A 168 -0.09 -6.37 13.76
N LEU A 169 -1.05 -7.29 13.63
CA LEU A 169 -2.44 -6.97 13.30
C LEU A 169 -3.25 -6.74 14.58
N LEU A 170 -3.74 -5.51 14.76
CA LEU A 170 -4.48 -5.04 15.95
C LEU A 170 -5.94 -4.67 15.60
#